data_AF-A0AAX4PEQ5-F1
#
_entry.id   AF-A0AAX4PEQ5-F1
#
_cell.length_a   1.000
_cell.length_b   1.000
_cell.length_c   1.000
_cell.angle_alpha   90.00
_cell.angle_beta   90.00
_cell.angle_gamma   90.00
#
_symmetry.space_group_name_H-M   'P 1'
#
loop_
_entity.id
_entity.type
_entity.pdbx_description
1 polymer ?
#
loop_
_entity_poly.entity_id
_entity_poly.type
_entity_poly.pdbx_seq_one_letter_code
_entity_poly.pdbx_strand_id
1 'polypeptide(L)'
;MAEEVSYHRRHLPEETCVSFSSAQGVIIFKRALRANTMGPYFALAEQFTTQAEPAYCGLATLVMVLNAMAIDPKRVWKGVWRWFSEELLSCCKDIEEVKKEGISLAEFARLARCNGAACDVVSGEDSAVDEFREAVLANATGRHGDRGGPCCEYICCNYDRRALGQTGQGHFSPIAGYDEVEDLVLVLDVARFKYPPHWVRLADLHLAMAERGYALVSPGVDAVGGGGPALGCEGGCLLEGYDREGRRLGGHHKKSCARCGR
;
A
#
# COMPACT_ATOMS: atom_id res chain seq x y z
N MET A 1 30.54 -23.64 13.59
CA MET A 1 30.00 -23.31 12.25
C MET A 1 29.25 -22.01 12.41
N ALA A 2 29.55 -20.99 11.60
CA ALA A 2 28.74 -19.76 11.63
C ALA A 2 27.31 -20.15 11.21
N GLU A 3 26.30 -19.76 11.98
CA GLU A 3 24.91 -19.91 11.55
C GLU A 3 24.75 -19.22 10.20
N GLU A 4 24.24 -19.97 9.24
CA GLU A 4 23.92 -19.43 7.91
C GLU A 4 22.78 -18.41 8.11
N VAL A 5 23.11 -17.12 7.97
CA VAL A 5 22.14 -16.04 8.21
C VAL A 5 21.08 -16.07 7.11
N SER A 6 20.00 -16.80 7.36
CA SER A 6 18.87 -16.90 6.45
C SER A 6 17.73 -15.96 6.85
N TYR A 7 17.04 -15.45 5.83
CA TYR A 7 15.78 -14.73 5.99
C TYR A 7 14.57 -15.58 5.61
N HIS A 8 14.75 -16.87 5.30
CA HIS A 8 13.64 -17.75 4.93
C HIS A 8 12.72 -18.00 6.13
N ARG A 9 11.45 -17.61 6.00
CA ARG A 9 10.36 -17.94 6.95
C ARG A 9 10.74 -17.70 8.41
N ARG A 10 11.22 -16.49 8.72
CA ARG A 10 11.56 -16.13 10.09
C ARG A 10 10.31 -16.17 10.98
N HIS A 11 10.53 -16.50 12.25
CA HIS A 11 9.47 -16.46 13.26
C HIS A 11 9.02 -15.01 13.47
N LEU A 12 7.71 -14.79 13.42
CA LEU A 12 7.10 -13.50 13.74
C LEU A 12 7.16 -13.27 15.26
N PRO A 13 7.53 -12.07 15.74
CA PRO A 13 7.51 -11.78 17.18
C PRO A 13 6.09 -11.87 17.72
N GLU A 14 5.84 -12.79 18.66
CA GLU A 14 4.50 -13.07 19.18
C GLU A 14 3.98 -11.94 20.08
N GLU A 15 4.87 -11.07 20.59
CA GLU A 15 4.53 -9.93 21.44
C GLU A 15 3.82 -8.80 20.68
N THR A 16 4.10 -8.68 19.38
CA THR A 16 3.62 -7.58 18.51
C THR A 16 2.78 -8.08 17.34
N CYS A 17 2.97 -9.33 16.90
CA CYS A 17 2.38 -9.85 15.68
C CYS A 17 1.62 -11.16 15.90
N VAL A 18 0.43 -11.27 15.32
CA VAL A 18 -0.30 -12.54 15.21
C VAL A 18 -0.27 -13.02 13.77
N SER A 19 0.37 -14.17 13.52
CA SER A 19 0.42 -14.77 12.17
C SER A 19 -0.99 -14.98 11.61
N PHE A 20 -1.21 -14.57 10.36
CA PHE A 20 -2.50 -14.65 9.67
C PHE A 20 -3.06 -16.08 9.62
N SER A 21 -2.18 -17.07 9.43
CA SER A 21 -2.57 -18.49 9.33
C SER A 21 -2.62 -19.22 10.67
N SER A 22 -2.41 -18.53 11.80
CA SER A 22 -2.57 -19.12 13.13
C SER A 22 -4.04 -19.28 13.50
N ALA A 23 -4.34 -20.09 14.52
CA ALA A 23 -5.72 -20.25 15.01
C ALA A 23 -6.34 -18.90 15.43
N GLN A 24 -5.56 -18.07 16.12
CA GLN A 24 -5.98 -16.72 16.50
C GLN A 24 -6.14 -15.81 15.28
N GLY A 25 -5.20 -15.83 14.33
CA GLY A 25 -5.28 -15.05 13.09
C GLY A 25 -6.53 -15.34 12.26
N VAL A 26 -6.96 -16.61 12.21
CA VAL A 26 -8.21 -17.03 11.55
C VAL A 26 -9.45 -16.54 12.31
N ILE A 27 -9.41 -16.49 13.65
CA ILE A 27 -10.50 -15.95 14.47
C ILE A 27 -10.64 -14.44 14.21
N ILE A 28 -9.53 -13.69 14.27
CA ILE A 28 -9.50 -12.25 14.00
C ILE A 28 -10.03 -11.97 12.59
N PHE A 29 -9.56 -12.71 11.58
CA PHE A 29 -10.04 -12.57 10.20
C PHE A 29 -11.56 -12.78 10.07
N LYS A 30 -12.09 -13.85 10.68
CA LYS A 30 -13.54 -14.12 10.65
C LYS A 30 -14.34 -13.02 11.34
N ARG A 31 -13.80 -12.45 12.42
CA ARG A 31 -14.43 -11.34 13.17
C ARG A 31 -14.46 -10.07 12.32
N ALA A 32 -13.32 -9.64 11.78
CA ALA A 32 -13.21 -8.50 10.89
C ALA A 32 -14.07 -8.66 9.62
N LEU A 33 -14.11 -9.86 9.03
CA LEU A 33 -14.95 -10.13 7.86
C LEU A 33 -16.44 -9.96 8.16
N ARG A 34 -16.91 -10.45 9.33
CA ARG A 34 -18.30 -10.26 9.78
C ARG A 34 -18.62 -8.80 10.12
N ALA A 35 -17.62 -8.04 10.55
CA ALA A 35 -17.74 -6.61 10.83
C ALA A 35 -17.71 -5.74 9.55
N ASN A 36 -17.49 -6.32 8.37
CA ASN A 36 -17.32 -5.62 7.09
C ASN A 36 -16.11 -4.66 7.08
N THR A 37 -15.05 -4.99 7.82
CA THR A 37 -13.80 -4.21 7.92
C THR A 37 -12.64 -4.89 7.16
N MET A 38 -12.98 -5.63 6.10
CA MET A 38 -12.04 -6.35 5.22
C MET A 38 -12.17 -5.93 3.75
N GLY A 39 -12.68 -4.71 3.49
CA GLY A 39 -12.97 -4.20 2.16
C GLY A 39 -11.78 -4.30 1.18
N PRO A 40 -10.57 -3.83 1.55
CA PRO A 40 -9.40 -3.91 0.68
C PRO A 40 -8.88 -5.33 0.43
N TYR A 41 -9.12 -6.26 1.37
CA TYR A 41 -8.48 -7.58 1.39
C TYR A 41 -8.65 -8.37 0.11
N PHE A 42 -9.88 -8.48 -0.41
CA PHE A 42 -10.14 -9.33 -1.58
C PHE A 42 -9.40 -8.83 -2.81
N ALA A 43 -9.44 -7.51 -3.06
CA ALA A 43 -8.73 -6.89 -4.17
C ALA A 43 -7.21 -7.04 -4.04
N LEU A 44 -6.66 -6.83 -2.84
CA LEU A 44 -5.23 -6.98 -2.61
C LEU A 44 -4.77 -8.44 -2.66
N ALA A 45 -5.60 -9.38 -2.19
CA ALA A 45 -5.30 -10.81 -2.20
C ALA A 45 -5.19 -11.35 -3.62
N GLU A 46 -6.03 -10.88 -4.56
CA GLU A 46 -5.92 -11.19 -5.99
C GLU A 46 -4.57 -10.74 -6.58
N GLN A 47 -3.92 -9.74 -5.98
CA GLN A 47 -2.68 -9.13 -6.46
C GLN A 47 -1.44 -9.44 -5.62
N PHE A 48 -1.58 -10.27 -4.59
CA PHE A 48 -0.54 -10.42 -3.59
C PHE A 48 0.72 -11.07 -4.18
N THR A 49 1.80 -10.29 -4.25
CA THR A 49 3.07 -10.68 -4.87
C THR A 49 4.21 -10.71 -3.86
N THR A 50 5.28 -11.41 -4.21
CA THR A 50 6.55 -11.34 -3.49
C THR A 50 7.41 -10.25 -4.12
N GLN A 51 8.02 -9.39 -3.33
CA GLN A 51 9.00 -8.42 -3.85
C GLN A 51 10.14 -9.14 -4.59
N ALA A 52 10.47 -8.72 -5.82
CA ALA A 52 11.47 -9.43 -6.63
C ALA A 52 12.91 -9.21 -6.15
N GLU A 53 13.18 -8.08 -5.49
CA GLU A 53 14.50 -7.74 -4.95
C GLU A 53 14.40 -7.32 -3.48
N PRO A 54 15.48 -7.44 -2.68
CA PRO A 54 15.48 -7.09 -1.25
C PRO A 54 15.00 -5.66 -0.95
N ALA A 55 15.27 -4.71 -1.85
CA ALA A 55 14.91 -3.30 -1.70
C ALA A 55 13.58 -2.92 -2.38
N TYR A 56 12.89 -3.86 -3.02
CA TYR A 56 11.68 -3.58 -3.82
C TYR A 56 10.37 -3.58 -3.03
N CYS A 57 10.39 -3.66 -1.70
CA CYS A 57 9.14 -3.67 -0.92
C CYS A 57 8.19 -2.51 -1.29
N GLY A 58 8.72 -1.31 -1.57
CA GLY A 58 7.92 -0.18 -2.04
C GLY A 58 7.34 -0.39 -3.44
N LEU A 59 8.11 -0.94 -4.38
CA LEU A 59 7.63 -1.25 -5.73
C LEU A 59 6.57 -2.35 -5.73
N ALA A 60 6.81 -3.45 -5.01
CA ALA A 60 5.85 -4.54 -4.84
C ALA A 60 4.52 -4.04 -4.28
N THR A 61 4.59 -3.22 -3.21
CA THR A 61 3.41 -2.62 -2.58
C THR A 61 2.64 -1.75 -3.57
N LEU A 62 3.34 -0.91 -4.35
CA LEU A 62 2.71 -0.06 -5.34
C LEU A 62 2.07 -0.87 -6.49
N VAL A 63 2.76 -1.90 -6.99
CA VAL A 63 2.23 -2.81 -8.01
C VAL A 63 0.94 -3.48 -7.54
N MET A 64 0.90 -3.94 -6.29
CA MET A 64 -0.31 -4.54 -5.70
C MET A 64 -1.49 -3.58 -5.77
N VAL A 65 -1.34 -2.35 -5.31
CA VAL A 65 -2.46 -1.39 -5.27
C VAL A 65 -2.86 -0.88 -6.66
N LEU A 66 -1.91 -0.67 -7.57
CA LEU A 66 -2.21 -0.27 -8.96
C LEU A 66 -3.04 -1.35 -9.67
N ASN A 67 -2.65 -2.62 -9.54
CA ASN A 67 -3.41 -3.74 -10.09
C ASN A 67 -4.75 -3.95 -9.36
N ALA A 68 -4.82 -3.72 -8.04
CA ALA A 68 -6.06 -3.86 -7.27
C ALA A 68 -7.12 -2.81 -7.65
N MET A 69 -6.66 -1.62 -8.09
CA MET A 69 -7.49 -0.57 -8.71
C MET A 69 -7.83 -0.84 -10.18
N ALA A 70 -7.24 -1.87 -10.80
CA ALA A 70 -7.33 -2.16 -12.23
C ALA A 70 -6.90 -0.99 -13.13
N ILE A 71 -5.86 -0.24 -12.72
CA ILE A 71 -5.27 0.79 -13.57
C ILE A 71 -4.52 0.08 -14.72
N ASP A 72 -4.81 0.49 -15.96
CA ASP A 72 -4.15 -0.04 -17.14
C ASP A 72 -2.80 0.66 -17.32
N PRO A 73 -1.65 -0.04 -17.30
CA PRO A 73 -0.34 0.59 -17.44
C PRO A 73 -0.09 1.19 -18.83
N LYS A 74 -0.96 0.92 -19.81
CA LYS A 74 -0.85 1.24 -21.26
C LYS A 74 0.50 0.88 -21.88
N ARG A 75 1.27 0.03 -21.19
CA ARG A 75 2.58 -0.48 -21.58
C ARG A 75 2.55 -1.98 -21.54
N VAL A 76 3.25 -2.60 -22.49
CA VAL A 76 3.38 -4.05 -22.56
C VAL A 76 4.20 -4.53 -21.38
N TRP A 77 3.69 -5.56 -20.70
CA TRP A 77 4.45 -6.33 -19.73
C TRP A 77 5.14 -7.52 -20.41
N LYS A 78 4.36 -8.40 -21.04
CA LYS A 78 4.85 -9.63 -21.68
C LYS A 78 4.03 -9.95 -22.93
N GLY A 79 4.67 -10.03 -24.09
CA GLY A 79 3.98 -10.32 -25.35
C GLY A 79 2.91 -9.27 -25.67
N VAL A 80 1.65 -9.67 -25.68
CA VAL A 80 0.49 -8.77 -25.86
C VAL A 80 -0.17 -8.35 -24.53
N TRP A 81 0.32 -8.86 -23.40
CA TRP A 81 -0.28 -8.64 -22.09
C TRP A 81 0.23 -7.35 -21.44
N ARG A 82 -0.68 -6.68 -20.74
CA ARG A 82 -0.42 -5.46 -19.98
C ARG A 82 -0.82 -5.70 -18.53
N TRP A 83 0.11 -5.50 -17.62
CA TRP A 83 -0.09 -5.66 -16.19
C TRP A 83 1.01 -4.90 -15.47
N PHE A 84 0.75 -4.32 -14.29
CA PHE A 84 1.85 -3.74 -13.53
C PHE A 84 2.74 -4.83 -12.97
N SER A 85 4.04 -4.63 -13.13
CA SER A 85 5.13 -5.36 -12.51
C SER A 85 6.18 -4.34 -12.05
N GLU A 86 7.08 -4.74 -11.14
CA GLU A 86 8.05 -3.82 -10.54
C GLU A 86 8.99 -3.19 -11.59
N GLU A 87 9.30 -3.90 -12.67
CA GLU A 87 10.11 -3.41 -13.79
C GLU A 87 9.47 -2.25 -14.58
N LEU A 88 8.14 -2.08 -14.50
CA LEU A 88 7.43 -0.96 -15.14
C LEU A 88 7.48 0.33 -14.30
N LEU A 89 8.01 0.29 -13.07
CA LEU A 89 8.07 1.42 -12.14
C LEU A 89 9.45 2.13 -12.14
N SER A 90 10.01 2.38 -13.32
CA SER A 90 11.38 2.92 -13.52
C SER A 90 11.45 4.42 -13.86
N CYS A 91 10.34 5.15 -13.85
CA CYS A 91 10.30 6.52 -14.37
C CYS A 91 10.87 7.63 -13.46
N CYS A 92 10.98 7.39 -12.14
CA CYS A 92 11.34 8.43 -11.17
C CYS A 92 12.70 8.24 -10.49
N LYS A 93 13.21 7.01 -10.49
CA LYS A 93 14.50 6.61 -9.95
C LYS A 93 14.99 5.42 -10.75
N ASP A 94 16.28 5.39 -11.04
CA ASP A 94 16.87 4.28 -11.78
C ASP A 94 16.70 2.97 -10.98
N ILE A 95 16.36 1.89 -11.67
CA ILE A 95 16.02 0.63 -11.02
C ILE A 95 17.25 0.02 -10.29
N GLU A 96 18.47 0.27 -10.76
CA GLU A 96 19.70 -0.16 -10.11
C GLU A 96 20.00 0.64 -8.84
N GLU A 97 19.55 1.90 -8.76
CA GLU A 97 19.58 2.68 -7.52
C GLU A 97 18.53 2.18 -6.53
N VAL A 98 17.32 1.87 -7.00
CA VAL A 98 16.27 1.28 -6.17
C VAL A 98 16.73 -0.05 -5.56
N LYS A 99 17.46 -0.89 -6.30
CA LYS A 99 18.01 -2.16 -5.76
C LYS A 99 18.95 -1.96 -4.58
N LYS A 100 19.66 -0.84 -4.50
CA LYS A 100 20.64 -0.56 -3.45
C LYS A 100 19.99 0.03 -2.20
N GLU A 101 19.09 0.99 -2.37
CA GLU A 101 18.62 1.84 -1.27
C GLU A 101 17.11 1.79 -1.05
N GLY A 102 16.35 1.20 -1.99
CA GLY A 102 14.90 1.24 -1.99
C GLY A 102 14.37 2.62 -2.41
N ILE A 103 13.15 2.91 -1.95
CA ILE A 103 12.45 4.17 -2.20
C ILE A 103 11.92 4.77 -0.90
N SER A 104 11.92 6.09 -0.82
CA SER A 104 11.28 6.92 0.19
C SER A 104 9.76 7.02 -0.05
N LEU A 105 9.03 7.51 0.96
CA LEU A 105 7.59 7.73 0.84
C LEU A 105 7.24 8.80 -0.21
N ALA A 106 8.10 9.80 -0.39
CA ALA A 106 7.97 10.81 -1.45
C ALA A 106 8.17 10.23 -2.85
N GLU A 107 9.18 9.35 -3.03
CA GLU A 107 9.41 8.63 -4.29
C GLU A 107 8.28 7.65 -4.59
N PHE A 108 7.76 6.95 -3.57
CA PHE A 108 6.57 6.10 -3.69
C PHE A 108 5.37 6.89 -4.21
N ALA A 109 5.10 8.06 -3.65
CA ALA A 109 3.99 8.91 -4.07
C ALA A 109 4.17 9.44 -5.50
N ARG A 110 5.39 9.83 -5.87
CA ARG A 110 5.72 10.26 -7.24
C ARG A 110 5.53 9.13 -8.24
N LEU A 111 6.00 7.91 -7.92
CA LEU A 111 5.79 6.73 -8.75
C LEU A 111 4.31 6.41 -8.90
N ALA A 112 3.51 6.47 -7.84
CA ALA A 112 2.06 6.28 -7.91
C ALA A 112 1.42 7.24 -8.91
N ARG A 113 1.74 8.54 -8.79
CA ARG A 113 1.21 9.59 -9.69
C ARG A 113 1.62 9.42 -11.14
N CYS A 114 2.89 9.13 -11.42
CA CYS A 114 3.31 8.91 -12.81
C CYS A 114 2.70 7.64 -13.44
N ASN A 115 2.12 6.76 -12.64
CA ASN A 115 1.42 5.54 -13.07
C ASN A 115 -0.10 5.65 -12.94
N GLY A 116 -0.66 6.86 -12.85
CA GLY A 116 -2.10 7.11 -12.95
C GLY A 116 -2.88 7.00 -11.65
N ALA A 117 -2.21 6.95 -10.50
CA ALA A 117 -2.85 6.97 -9.18
C ALA A 117 -2.66 8.31 -8.46
N ALA A 118 -3.72 8.85 -7.87
CA ALA A 118 -3.58 9.88 -6.83
C ALA A 118 -2.92 9.28 -5.60
N CYS A 119 -2.08 10.06 -4.92
CA CYS A 119 -1.34 9.59 -3.76
C CYS A 119 -1.10 10.72 -2.78
N ASP A 120 -1.80 10.64 -1.65
CA ASP A 120 -1.67 11.56 -0.53
C ASP A 120 -0.79 10.91 0.55
N VAL A 121 0.24 11.63 0.98
CA VAL A 121 1.19 11.17 1.99
C VAL A 121 0.86 11.80 3.33
N VAL A 122 0.85 10.98 4.37
CA VAL A 122 0.72 11.43 5.75
C VAL A 122 1.99 11.03 6.50
N SER A 123 2.66 12.03 7.11
CA SER A 123 3.82 11.80 7.97
C SER A 123 3.38 11.11 9.26
N GLY A 124 4.16 10.14 9.72
CA GLY A 124 3.91 9.50 11.01
C GLY A 124 4.04 10.48 12.18
N GLU A 125 4.97 11.44 12.09
CA GLU A 125 5.21 12.47 13.10
C GLU A 125 4.03 13.42 13.25
N ASP A 126 3.34 13.72 12.14
CA ASP A 126 2.26 14.70 12.09
C ASP A 126 0.87 14.09 12.34
N SER A 127 0.75 12.76 12.40
CA SER A 127 -0.53 12.07 12.55
C SER A 127 -0.73 11.55 13.97
N ALA A 128 -1.89 11.82 14.57
CA ALA A 128 -2.29 11.17 15.80
C ALA A 128 -2.72 9.72 15.53
N VAL A 129 -2.55 8.83 16.52
CA VAL A 129 -2.99 7.41 16.39
C VAL A 129 -4.48 7.29 16.08
N ASP A 130 -5.30 8.20 16.61
CA ASP A 130 -6.74 8.21 16.36
C ASP A 130 -7.08 8.61 14.92
N GLU A 131 -6.36 9.57 14.33
CA GLU A 131 -6.51 9.94 12.91
C GLU A 131 -6.10 8.79 11.99
N PHE A 132 -5.03 8.07 12.33
CA PHE A 132 -4.63 6.87 11.60
C PHE A 132 -5.70 5.77 11.70
N ARG A 133 -6.31 5.58 12.88
CA ARG A 133 -7.43 4.64 13.06
C ARG A 133 -8.64 5.00 12.23
N GLU A 134 -9.01 6.28 12.18
CA GLU A 134 -10.11 6.74 11.32
C GLU A 134 -9.82 6.48 9.84
N ALA A 135 -8.59 6.74 9.39
CA ALA A 135 -8.18 6.45 8.01
C ALA A 135 -8.25 4.93 7.70
N VAL A 136 -7.73 4.09 8.59
CA VAL A 136 -7.80 2.63 8.49
C VAL A 136 -9.25 2.15 8.44
N LEU A 137 -10.11 2.63 9.33
CA LEU A 137 -11.51 2.22 9.39
C LEU A 137 -12.28 2.65 8.13
N ALA A 138 -12.06 3.87 7.63
CA ALA A 138 -12.67 4.36 6.40
C ALA A 138 -12.25 3.50 5.20
N ASN A 139 -10.96 3.15 5.10
CA ASN A 139 -10.42 2.29 4.06
C ASN A 139 -10.98 0.85 4.17
N ALA A 140 -10.99 0.29 5.38
CA ALA A 140 -11.42 -1.07 5.68
C ALA A 140 -12.92 -1.31 5.41
N THR A 141 -13.76 -0.31 5.66
CA THR A 141 -15.23 -0.39 5.45
C THR A 141 -15.66 0.06 4.06
N GLY A 142 -14.74 0.64 3.29
CA GLY A 142 -15.00 1.23 1.99
C GLY A 142 -16.03 2.35 1.97
N ARG A 143 -16.18 3.06 3.09
CA ARG A 143 -17.07 4.22 3.23
C ARG A 143 -16.48 5.48 2.57
N HIS A 144 -16.24 5.42 1.27
CA HIS A 144 -15.99 6.59 0.43
C HIS A 144 -17.20 6.78 -0.51
N GLY A 145 -18.25 7.45 0.00
CA GLY A 145 -19.45 7.78 -0.77
C GLY A 145 -20.50 6.67 -0.88
N ASP A 146 -21.74 7.09 -1.11
CA ASP A 146 -23.03 6.45 -0.80
C ASP A 146 -23.39 5.09 -1.44
N ARG A 147 -22.47 4.34 -2.07
CA ARG A 147 -22.86 3.12 -2.79
C ARG A 147 -21.83 2.00 -2.65
N GLY A 148 -22.09 1.08 -1.72
CA GLY A 148 -21.25 -0.07 -1.39
C GLY A 148 -20.59 -0.77 -2.58
N GLY A 149 -19.28 -0.91 -2.48
CA GLY A 149 -18.34 -1.61 -3.36
C GLY A 149 -16.94 -1.47 -2.75
N PRO A 150 -15.97 -2.36 -3.05
CA PRO A 150 -14.62 -2.24 -2.49
C PRO A 150 -14.05 -0.86 -2.84
N CYS A 151 -13.66 -0.16 -1.79
CA CYS A 151 -13.06 1.15 -1.86
C CYS A 151 -11.83 1.10 -2.77
N CYS A 152 -11.77 2.00 -3.75
CA CYS A 152 -10.62 2.09 -4.65
C CYS A 152 -9.44 2.83 -4.01
N GLU A 153 -9.51 3.18 -2.74
CA GLU A 153 -8.39 3.72 -1.98
C GLU A 153 -7.67 2.59 -1.22
N TYR A 154 -6.36 2.69 -1.04
CA TYR A 154 -5.57 1.71 -0.32
C TYR A 154 -4.54 2.43 0.55
N ILE A 155 -4.36 1.96 1.78
CA ILE A 155 -3.31 2.44 2.68
C ILE A 155 -2.06 1.60 2.48
N CYS A 156 -0.95 2.27 2.11
CA CYS A 156 0.38 1.69 2.02
C CYS A 156 1.26 2.26 3.13
N CYS A 157 1.68 1.44 4.08
CA CYS A 157 2.49 1.89 5.22
C CYS A 157 3.97 1.80 4.88
N ASN A 158 4.76 2.81 5.26
CA ASN A 158 6.22 2.76 5.34
C ASN A 158 6.60 2.75 6.82
N TYR A 159 7.06 1.62 7.34
CA TYR A 159 7.29 1.44 8.78
C TYR A 159 8.64 0.80 9.06
N ASP A 160 9.17 1.03 10.26
CA ASP A 160 10.38 0.39 10.74
C ASP A 160 10.06 -0.96 11.41
N ARG A 161 10.56 -2.04 10.81
CA ARG A 161 10.41 -3.40 11.34
C ARG A 161 10.92 -3.56 12.77
N ARG A 162 11.93 -2.78 13.18
CA ARG A 162 12.53 -2.86 14.53
C ARG A 162 11.51 -2.52 15.62
N ALA A 163 10.63 -1.55 15.37
CA ALA A 163 9.57 -1.17 16.30
C ALA A 163 8.56 -2.30 16.53
N LEU A 164 8.43 -3.22 15.57
CA LEU A 164 7.59 -4.42 15.68
C LEU A 164 8.40 -5.66 16.13
N GLY A 165 9.67 -5.53 16.49
CA GLY A 165 10.55 -6.65 16.83
C GLY A 165 10.96 -7.53 15.64
N GLN A 166 10.60 -7.14 14.41
CA GLN A 166 10.88 -7.91 13.19
C GLN A 166 12.31 -7.69 12.71
N THR A 167 12.89 -8.68 12.01
CA THR A 167 14.23 -8.53 11.45
C THR A 167 14.23 -7.70 10.17
N GLY A 168 14.92 -6.56 10.21
CA GLY A 168 15.11 -5.66 9.09
C GLY A 168 15.05 -4.21 9.55
N GLN A 169 14.99 -3.29 8.60
CA GLN A 169 14.73 -1.87 8.85
C GLN A 169 13.44 -1.48 8.10
N GLY A 170 13.41 -0.28 7.51
CA GLY A 170 12.27 0.24 6.75
C GLY A 170 11.63 -0.77 5.79
N HIS A 171 10.31 -0.77 5.75
CA HIS A 171 9.53 -1.68 4.93
C HIS A 171 8.23 -1.05 4.46
N PHE A 172 7.79 -1.43 3.26
CA PHE A 172 6.49 -1.07 2.71
C PHE A 172 5.60 -2.29 2.62
N SER A 173 4.33 -2.15 3.01
CA SER A 173 3.26 -3.12 2.73
C SER A 173 1.88 -2.47 2.86
N PRO A 174 0.86 -2.98 2.15
CA PRO A 174 -0.49 -2.46 2.26
C PRO A 174 -1.23 -3.02 3.49
N ILE A 175 -2.16 -2.23 4.02
CA ILE A 175 -3.17 -2.69 4.99
C ILE A 175 -4.35 -3.28 4.22
N ALA A 176 -4.77 -4.49 4.60
CA ALA A 176 -5.84 -5.21 3.94
C ALA A 176 -7.14 -5.29 4.76
N GLY A 177 -7.09 -5.00 6.05
CA GLY A 177 -8.25 -5.08 6.91
C GLY A 177 -7.97 -4.61 8.33
N TYR A 178 -9.04 -4.47 9.08
CA TYR A 178 -9.04 -3.93 10.43
C TYR A 178 -9.94 -4.76 11.34
N ASP A 179 -9.50 -4.98 12.56
CA ASP A 179 -10.28 -5.63 13.61
C ASP A 179 -10.47 -4.66 14.77
N GLU A 180 -11.69 -4.18 14.93
CA GLU A 180 -12.05 -3.18 15.96
C GLU A 180 -11.95 -3.72 17.39
N VAL A 181 -12.10 -5.03 17.59
CA VAL A 181 -12.19 -5.63 18.93
C VAL A 181 -10.84 -5.70 19.62
N GLU A 182 -9.78 -6.05 18.89
CA GLU A 182 -8.40 -6.09 19.41
C GLU A 182 -7.55 -4.92 18.88
N ASP A 183 -8.16 -3.97 18.15
CA ASP A 183 -7.49 -2.84 17.47
C ASP A 183 -6.30 -3.28 16.61
N LEU A 184 -6.53 -4.30 15.76
CA LEU A 184 -5.51 -4.94 14.93
C LEU A 184 -5.68 -4.59 13.45
N VAL A 185 -4.59 -4.37 12.74
CA VAL A 185 -4.57 -4.21 11.27
C VAL A 185 -3.89 -5.39 10.60
N LEU A 186 -4.43 -5.82 9.47
CA LEU A 186 -3.85 -6.89 8.66
C LEU A 186 -2.85 -6.31 7.66
N VAL A 187 -1.56 -6.61 7.85
CA VAL A 187 -0.48 -6.25 6.92
C VAL A 187 -0.26 -7.41 5.94
N LEU A 188 -0.33 -7.13 4.63
CA LEU A 188 0.05 -8.10 3.60
C LEU A 188 1.53 -7.93 3.24
N ASP A 189 2.39 -8.52 4.08
CA ASP A 189 3.84 -8.41 3.96
C ASP A 189 4.36 -8.89 2.59
N VAL A 190 4.87 -7.97 1.78
CA VAL A 190 5.40 -8.26 0.43
C VAL A 190 6.74 -9.01 0.46
N ALA A 191 7.46 -9.00 1.59
CA ALA A 191 8.62 -9.86 1.84
C ALA A 191 8.18 -11.28 2.21
N ARG A 192 7.36 -11.92 1.38
CA ARG A 192 6.68 -13.21 1.65
C ARG A 192 7.63 -14.37 1.90
N PHE A 193 8.86 -14.27 1.40
CA PHE A 193 9.94 -15.22 1.69
C PHE A 193 10.39 -15.15 3.17
N LYS A 194 10.19 -14.00 3.83
CA LYS A 194 10.60 -13.72 5.22
C LYS A 194 9.45 -13.87 6.20
N TYR A 195 8.37 -13.12 6.03
CA TYR A 195 7.23 -13.11 6.95
C TYR A 195 5.91 -13.36 6.20
N PRO A 196 4.96 -14.11 6.79
CA PRO A 196 3.60 -14.19 6.24
C PRO A 196 2.84 -12.87 6.50
N PRO A 197 1.65 -12.71 5.90
CA PRO A 197 0.68 -11.75 6.41
C PRO A 197 0.48 -11.91 7.91
N HIS A 198 0.28 -10.80 8.59
CA HIS A 198 0.16 -10.79 10.04
C HIS A 198 -0.73 -9.64 10.50
N TRP A 199 -1.37 -9.87 11.63
CA TRP A 199 -2.08 -8.85 12.38
C TRP A 199 -1.09 -8.17 13.33
N VAL A 200 -1.17 -6.85 13.43
CA VAL A 200 -0.39 -6.02 14.35
C VAL A 200 -1.31 -5.02 15.01
N ARG A 201 -1.05 -4.65 16.27
CA ARG A 201 -1.79 -3.58 16.95
C ARG A 201 -1.64 -2.28 16.16
N LEU A 202 -2.74 -1.59 15.95
CA LEU A 202 -2.77 -0.34 15.18
C LEU A 202 -1.82 0.70 15.78
N ALA A 203 -1.81 0.81 17.12
CA ALA A 203 -0.90 1.70 17.84
C ALA A 203 0.59 1.33 17.62
N ASP A 204 0.93 0.04 17.61
CA ASP A 204 2.32 -0.39 17.38
C ASP A 204 2.76 -0.11 15.95
N LEU A 205 1.87 -0.31 14.96
CA LEU A 205 2.16 0.06 13.58
C LEU A 205 2.30 1.58 13.42
N HIS A 206 1.45 2.37 14.09
CA HIS A 206 1.55 3.83 14.10
C HIS A 206 2.90 4.30 14.67
N LEU A 207 3.33 3.74 15.80
CA LEU A 207 4.66 4.00 16.37
C LEU A 207 5.78 3.58 15.41
N ALA A 208 5.64 2.44 14.73
CA ALA A 208 6.60 1.99 13.72
C ALA A 208 6.69 2.92 12.51
N MET A 209 5.68 3.76 12.28
CA MET A 209 5.65 4.76 11.22
C MET A 209 6.12 6.15 11.67
N ALA A 210 6.46 6.37 12.95
CA ALA A 210 6.73 7.70 13.50
C ALA A 210 7.69 8.54 12.60
N GLU A 211 8.92 8.08 12.35
CA GLU A 211 9.89 8.77 11.47
C GLU A 211 9.64 8.54 9.96
N ARG A 212 8.46 8.04 9.60
CA ARG A 212 8.08 7.60 8.24
C ARG A 212 6.66 8.07 7.94
N GLY A 213 5.71 7.15 7.73
CA GLY A 213 4.32 7.49 7.48
C GLY A 213 3.62 6.49 6.57
N TYR A 214 2.50 6.91 6.01
CA TYR A 214 1.71 6.10 5.09
C TYR A 214 1.22 6.90 3.89
N ALA A 215 0.89 6.19 2.83
CA ALA A 215 0.31 6.74 1.61
C ALA A 215 -1.12 6.24 1.44
N LEU A 216 -2.04 7.17 1.16
CA LEU A 216 -3.39 6.92 0.69
C LEU A 216 -3.37 6.95 -0.84
N VAL A 217 -3.48 5.78 -1.46
CA VAL A 217 -3.40 5.62 -2.91
C VAL A 217 -4.80 5.38 -3.46
N SER A 218 -5.24 6.21 -4.40
CA SER A 218 -6.53 6.07 -5.08
C SER A 218 -6.40 6.31 -6.58
N PRO A 219 -7.41 6.02 -7.41
CA PRO A 219 -7.33 6.27 -8.84
C PRO A 219 -7.19 7.77 -9.11
N GLY A 220 -6.21 8.14 -9.94
CA GLY A 220 -6.05 9.51 -10.40
C GLY A 220 -7.03 9.83 -11.53
N VAL A 221 -7.42 11.10 -11.64
CA VAL A 221 -8.28 11.59 -12.73
C VAL A 221 -7.51 12.63 -13.54
N ASP A 222 -7.53 12.51 -14.86
CA ASP A 222 -6.97 13.50 -15.77
C ASP A 222 -7.82 14.79 -15.75
N ALA A 223 -7.19 15.94 -15.50
CA ALA A 223 -7.83 17.25 -15.53
C ALA A 223 -8.25 17.70 -16.95
N VAL A 224 -7.68 17.11 -18.01
CA VAL A 224 -7.85 17.53 -19.41
C VAL A 224 -8.62 16.50 -20.24
N GLY A 225 -8.67 15.23 -19.83
CA GLY A 225 -9.20 14.11 -20.61
C GLY A 225 -10.20 13.22 -19.88
N GLY A 226 -11.49 13.57 -19.93
CA GLY A 226 -12.62 12.62 -19.89
C GLY A 226 -12.77 11.62 -18.72
N GLY A 227 -11.97 11.71 -17.66
CA GLY A 227 -12.10 10.86 -16.46
C GLY A 227 -11.23 9.58 -16.44
N GLY A 228 -10.19 9.47 -17.27
CA GLY A 228 -9.25 8.34 -17.25
C GLY A 228 -7.99 8.60 -16.40
N PRO A 229 -7.27 7.55 -15.94
CA PRO A 229 -5.98 7.72 -15.27
C PRO A 229 -4.94 8.27 -16.26
N ALA A 230 -4.40 9.46 -15.99
CA ALA A 230 -3.33 10.06 -16.77
C ALA A 230 -2.00 9.32 -16.51
N LEU A 231 -1.40 8.75 -17.54
CA LEU A 231 -0.08 8.12 -17.45
C LEU A 231 1.01 9.07 -17.90
N GLY A 232 2.15 9.03 -17.23
CA GLY A 232 3.36 9.71 -17.67
C GLY A 232 3.44 11.16 -17.19
N CYS A 233 4.58 11.48 -16.59
CA CYS A 233 4.96 12.82 -16.20
C CYS A 233 5.82 13.42 -17.33
N GLU A 234 5.23 13.74 -18.50
CA GLU A 234 5.92 14.43 -19.62
C GLU A 234 6.21 15.90 -19.26
N GLY A 235 7.04 16.13 -18.24
CA GLY A 235 7.38 17.46 -17.74
C GLY A 235 6.35 18.08 -16.78
N GLY A 236 5.41 17.30 -16.24
CA GLY A 236 4.53 17.71 -15.14
C GLY A 236 3.47 16.68 -14.75
N CYS A 237 2.92 16.77 -13.53
CA CYS A 237 1.77 15.98 -13.11
C CYS A 237 0.48 16.51 -13.79
N LEU A 238 -0.33 15.59 -14.31
CA LEU A 238 -1.58 15.89 -15.02
C LEU A 238 -2.83 15.49 -14.22
N LEU A 239 -2.65 15.02 -12.99
CA LEU A 239 -3.74 14.59 -12.13
C LEU A 239 -4.47 15.81 -11.55
N GLU A 240 -5.80 15.77 -11.59
CA GLU A 240 -6.65 16.74 -10.90
C GLU A 240 -6.24 16.84 -9.42
N GLY A 241 -6.23 18.05 -8.85
CA GLY A 241 -5.86 18.26 -7.45
C GLY A 241 -4.36 18.24 -7.15
N TYR A 242 -3.48 18.16 -8.16
CA TYR A 242 -2.04 18.31 -8.00
C TYR A 242 -1.47 19.40 -8.92
N ASP A 243 -0.42 20.09 -8.47
CA ASP A 243 0.35 21.01 -9.32
C ASP A 243 1.30 20.25 -10.26
N ARG A 244 2.00 20.96 -11.15
CA ARG A 244 2.90 20.31 -12.13
C ARG A 244 4.05 19.56 -11.45
N GLU A 245 4.42 19.95 -10.23
CA GLU A 245 5.42 19.28 -9.41
C GLU A 245 4.85 18.08 -8.62
N GLY A 246 3.54 17.83 -8.70
CA GLY A 246 2.85 16.74 -8.01
C GLY A 246 2.57 17.03 -6.53
N ARG A 247 2.57 18.29 -6.12
CA ARG A 247 2.12 18.73 -4.78
C ARG A 247 0.62 18.95 -4.80
N ARG A 248 -0.05 18.60 -3.70
CA ARG A 248 -1.50 18.69 -3.60
C ARG A 248 -1.96 20.15 -3.63
N LEU A 249 -2.89 20.47 -4.53
CA LEU A 249 -3.62 21.74 -4.57
C LEU A 249 -4.84 21.59 -3.65
N GLY A 250 -5.00 22.49 -2.68
CA GLY A 250 -6.06 22.38 -1.67
C GLY A 250 -7.46 22.17 -2.29
N GLY A 251 -8.14 21.09 -1.90
CA GLY A 251 -9.45 20.70 -2.42
C GLY A 251 -9.68 19.18 -2.39
N HIS A 252 -10.95 18.75 -2.43
CA HIS A 252 -11.30 17.33 -2.52
C HIS A 252 -11.18 16.84 -3.97
N HIS A 253 -10.35 15.81 -4.17
CA HIS A 253 -10.18 15.12 -5.45
C HIS A 253 -11.42 14.28 -5.80
N LYS A 254 -11.93 14.36 -7.04
CA LYS A 254 -12.94 13.44 -7.55
C LYS A 254 -12.29 12.09 -7.81
N LYS A 255 -12.56 11.07 -7.00
CA LYS A 255 -11.99 9.73 -7.18
C LYS A 255 -12.77 9.04 -8.30
N SER A 256 -12.17 8.81 -9.48
CA SER A 256 -12.81 8.00 -10.55
C SER A 256 -12.11 6.65 -10.75
N CYS A 257 -12.78 5.56 -10.42
CA CYS A 257 -12.21 4.23 -10.41
C CYS A 257 -12.75 3.34 -11.54
N ALA A 258 -11.86 2.74 -12.33
CA ALA A 258 -12.24 1.82 -13.41
C ALA A 258 -13.04 0.60 -12.90
N ARG A 259 -12.81 0.15 -11.66
CA ARG A 259 -13.50 -1.00 -11.07
C ARG A 259 -14.92 -0.69 -10.58
N CYS A 260 -15.14 0.49 -10.02
CA CYS A 260 -16.45 0.85 -9.46
C CYS A 260 -17.24 1.85 -10.32
N GLY A 261 -16.66 2.32 -11.43
CA GLY A 261 -17.31 3.21 -12.40
C GLY A 261 -17.74 4.56 -11.82
N ARG A 262 -17.12 4.95 -10.70
CA ARG A 262 -17.43 6.14 -9.91
C ARG A 262 -16.18 6.92 -9.67
#